data_AF-A0A0F9BUF4-F1
#
_entry.id   AF-A0A0F9BUF4-F1
#
_cell.length_a   1.000
_cell.length_b   1.000
_cell.length_c   1.000
_cell.angle_alpha   90.00
_cell.angle_beta   90.00
_cell.angle_gamma   90.00
#
_symmetry.space_group_name_H-M   'P 1'
#
loop_
_entity.id
_entity.type
_entity.pdbx_description
1 polymer ?
#
loop_
_entity_poly.entity_id
_entity_poly.type
_entity_poly.pdbx_seq_one_letter_code
_entity_poly.pdbx_strand_id
1 'polypeptide(L)'
;MPYINLDRQIDLDAGQVPQNPGELNYALHQVFLKYLSTHGLSYRTINDIVGALEGAKAEFQRRVVADYEDRKKKENGDVYFTH
;
A
#
# COMPACT_ATOMS: atom_id res chain seq x y z
N MET A 1 2.94 7.38 -11.73
CA MET A 1 1.84 8.38 -11.69
C MET A 1 2.41 9.76 -11.94
N PRO A 2 1.77 10.62 -12.75
CA PRO A 2 2.36 11.86 -13.26
C PRO A 2 2.54 13.00 -12.24
N TYR A 3 2.40 12.75 -10.94
CA TYR A 3 2.29 13.80 -9.92
C TYR A 3 3.44 13.87 -8.91
N ILE A 4 4.47 13.01 -9.01
CA ILE A 4 5.66 13.09 -8.16
C ILE A 4 6.79 13.70 -8.98
N ASN A 5 7.42 14.75 -8.45
CA ASN A 5 8.56 15.38 -9.10
C ASN A 5 9.77 14.43 -9.16
N LEU A 6 10.70 14.70 -10.08
CA LEU A 6 11.82 13.80 -10.36
C LEU A 6 12.75 13.61 -9.14
N ASP A 7 13.02 14.68 -8.40
CA ASP A 7 13.90 14.61 -7.22
C ASP A 7 13.34 13.64 -6.17
N ARG A 8 12.03 13.68 -5.91
CA ARG A 8 11.41 12.73 -4.99
C ARG A 8 11.41 11.30 -5.51
N GLN A 9 11.31 11.10 -6.82
CA GLN A 9 11.45 9.76 -7.40
C GLN A 9 12.84 9.18 -7.11
N ILE A 10 13.89 9.98 -7.32
CA ILE A 10 15.29 9.60 -7.05
C ILE A 10 15.48 9.26 -5.56
N ASP A 11 14.96 10.10 -4.67
CA ASP A 11 15.05 9.87 -3.22
C ASP A 11 14.36 8.57 -2.78
N LEU A 12 13.17 8.30 -3.33
CA LEU A 12 12.41 7.09 -3.03
C LEU A 12 13.10 5.85 -3.58
N ASP A 13 13.65 5.91 -4.79
CA ASP A 13 14.43 4.82 -5.40
C ASP A 13 15.73 4.55 -4.62
N ALA A 14 16.28 5.58 -3.96
CA ALA A 14 17.41 5.45 -3.04
C ALA A 14 17.03 4.91 -1.64
N GLY A 15 15.74 4.64 -1.40
CA GLY A 15 15.25 4.00 -0.17
C GLY A 15 14.70 4.94 0.89
N GLN A 16 14.44 6.22 0.57
CA GLN A 16 13.69 7.07 1.49
C GLN A 16 12.25 6.59 1.70
N VAL A 17 11.71 6.85 2.89
CA VAL A 17 10.35 6.45 3.25
C VAL A 17 9.33 7.42 2.62
N PRO A 18 8.27 6.92 1.97
CA PRO A 18 7.17 7.74 1.48
C PRO A 18 6.50 8.58 2.57
N GLN A 19 6.25 9.85 2.29
CA GLN A 19 5.65 10.80 3.25
C GLN A 19 4.18 11.13 2.96
N ASN A 20 3.67 10.75 1.79
CA ASN A 20 2.29 11.02 1.39
C ASN A 20 1.73 9.86 0.54
N PRO A 21 0.40 9.79 0.34
CA PRO A 21 -0.22 8.71 -0.43
C PRO A 21 0.30 8.57 -1.87
N GLY A 22 0.69 9.69 -2.49
CA GLY A 22 1.28 9.69 -3.83
C GLY A 22 2.62 8.95 -3.85
N GLU A 23 3.54 9.35 -2.97
CA GLU A 23 4.84 8.69 -2.79
C GLU A 23 4.70 7.21 -2.44
N LEU A 24 3.74 6.86 -1.57
CA LEU A 24 3.50 5.47 -1.20
C LEU A 24 3.06 4.65 -2.41
N ASN A 25 2.15 5.20 -3.21
CA ASN A 25 1.69 4.54 -4.42
C ASN A 25 2.82 4.38 -5.45
N TYR A 26 3.68 5.39 -5.59
CA TYR A 26 4.86 5.28 -6.45
C TYR A 26 5.81 4.18 -6.00
N ALA A 27 6.13 4.10 -4.71
CA ALA A 27 6.99 3.04 -4.18
C ALA A 27 6.42 1.65 -4.45
N LEU A 28 5.11 1.46 -4.26
CA LEU A 28 4.43 0.20 -4.61
C LEU A 28 4.53 -0.10 -6.11
N HIS A 29 4.31 0.89 -6.97
CA HIS A 29 4.49 0.73 -8.41
C HIS A 29 5.91 0.31 -8.79
N GLN A 30 6.94 0.87 -8.15
CA GLN A 30 8.33 0.46 -8.41
C GLN A 30 8.57 -1.01 -8.07
N VAL A 31 8.00 -1.51 -6.96
CA VAL A 31 8.05 -2.93 -6.61
C VAL A 31 7.38 -3.78 -7.71
N PHE A 32 6.22 -3.38 -8.22
CA PHE A 32 5.52 -4.11 -9.29
C PHE A 32 6.31 -4.12 -10.60
N LEU A 33 6.86 -2.97 -10.99
CA LEU A 33 7.68 -2.83 -12.20
C LEU A 33 8.95 -3.68 -12.09
N LYS A 34 9.58 -3.74 -10.89
CA LYS A 34 10.74 -4.59 -10.65
C LYS A 34 10.40 -6.08 -10.72
N TYR A 35 9.27 -6.50 -10.16
CA TYR A 35 8.82 -7.89 -10.27
C TYR A 35 8.51 -8.24 -11.74
N LEU A 36 7.81 -7.36 -12.44
CA LEU A 36 7.46 -7.51 -13.85
C LEU A 36 8.71 -7.58 -14.75
N SER A 37 9.71 -6.71 -14.53
CA SER A 37 10.96 -6.74 -15.30
C SER A 37 11.77 -8.01 -15.06
N THR A 38 11.64 -8.60 -13.87
CA THR A 38 12.36 -9.81 -13.49
C THR A 38 11.72 -11.08 -14.07
N HIS A 39 10.38 -11.14 -14.10
CA HIS A 39 9.62 -12.34 -14.49
C HIS A 39 9.00 -12.28 -15.90
N GLY A 40 9.05 -11.12 -16.55
CA GLY A 40 8.47 -10.88 -17.87
C GLY A 40 6.96 -10.64 -17.83
N LEU A 41 6.45 -9.95 -18.87
CA LEU A 41 5.04 -9.64 -19.02
C LEU A 41 4.26 -10.90 -19.43
N SER A 42 3.41 -11.39 -18.52
CA SER A 42 2.49 -12.48 -18.78
C SER A 42 1.25 -12.34 -17.91
N TYR A 43 0.16 -13.00 -18.31
CA TYR A 43 -1.06 -13.06 -17.50
C TYR A 43 -0.79 -13.60 -16.08
N ARG A 44 0.11 -14.59 -15.97
CA ARG A 44 0.54 -15.13 -14.68
C ARG A 44 1.23 -14.07 -13.84
N THR A 45 2.22 -13.37 -14.39
CA THR A 45 2.95 -12.32 -13.67
C THR A 45 2.02 -11.19 -13.20
N ILE A 46 1.04 -10.82 -14.03
CA ILE A 46 0.02 -9.83 -13.65
C ILE A 46 -0.81 -10.34 -12.47
N ASN A 47 -1.31 -11.57 -12.54
CA ASN A 47 -2.09 -12.17 -11.46
C ASN A 47 -1.30 -12.33 -10.17
N ASP A 48 -0.01 -12.68 -10.24
CA ASP A 48 0.88 -12.77 -9.08
C ASP A 48 0.97 -11.42 -8.37
N ILE A 49 1.22 -10.34 -9.12
CA ILE A 49 1.32 -8.97 -8.58
C ILE A 49 -0.02 -8.54 -7.95
N VAL A 50 -1.12 -8.69 -8.68
CA VAL A 50 -2.45 -8.27 -8.20
C VAL A 50 -2.86 -9.08 -6.97
N GLY A 51 -2.66 -10.40 -7.00
CA GLY A 51 -2.96 -11.29 -5.89
C GLY A 51 -2.15 -10.97 -4.63
N ALA A 52 -0.85 -10.68 -4.78
CA ALA A 52 -0.02 -10.27 -3.67
C ALA A 52 -0.47 -8.93 -3.06
N LEU A 53 -0.86 -7.96 -3.90
CA LEU A 53 -1.35 -6.66 -3.44
C LEU A 53 -2.67 -6.79 -2.66
N GLU A 54 -3.64 -7.53 -3.19
CA GLU A 54 -4.91 -7.74 -2.50
C GLU A 54 -4.73 -8.52 -1.19
N GLY A 55 -3.85 -9.54 -1.19
CA GLY A 55 -3.49 -10.28 0.03
C GLY A 55 -2.88 -9.37 1.10
N ALA A 56 -1.89 -8.55 0.73
CA ALA A 56 -1.23 -7.61 1.64
C ALA A 56 -2.20 -6.58 2.21
N LYS A 57 -3.08 -6.01 1.37
CA LYS A 57 -4.14 -5.08 1.80
C LYS A 57 -5.10 -5.74 2.78
N ALA A 58 -5.60 -6.94 2.47
CA ALA A 58 -6.53 -7.65 3.35
C ALA A 58 -5.90 -7.97 4.71
N GLU A 59 -4.63 -8.38 4.73
CA GLU A 59 -3.91 -8.63 5.97
C GLU A 59 -3.66 -7.35 6.78
N PHE A 60 -3.31 -6.24 6.13
CA PHE A 60 -3.17 -4.94 6.77
C PHE A 60 -4.49 -4.46 7.39
N GLN A 61 -5.61 -4.60 6.66
CA GLN A 61 -6.94 -4.28 7.17
C GLN A 61 -7.29 -5.12 8.40
N ARG A 62 -7.01 -6.44 8.36
CA ARG A 62 -7.35 -7.35 9.46
C ARG A 62 -6.50 -7.13 10.71
N ARG A 63 -5.19 -6.91 10.56
CA ARG A 63 -4.26 -6.89 11.71
C ARG A 63 -3.94 -5.50 12.21
N VAL A 64 -3.99 -4.48 11.35
CA VAL A 64 -3.58 -3.12 11.71
C VAL A 64 -4.80 -2.22 11.84
N VAL A 65 -5.66 -2.20 10.82
CA VAL A 65 -6.83 -1.32 10.82
C VAL A 65 -7.84 -1.75 11.88
N ALA A 66 -8.20 -3.04 11.94
CA ALA A 66 -9.15 -3.52 12.94
C ALA A 66 -8.71 -3.22 14.38
N ASP A 67 -7.44 -3.55 14.71
CA ASP A 67 -6.87 -3.28 16.04
C ASP A 67 -6.83 -1.77 16.36
N TYR A 68 -6.53 -0.93 15.37
CA TYR A 68 -6.56 0.52 15.52
C TYR A 68 -7.98 1.03 15.78
N GLU A 69 -8.96 0.58 15.00
CA GLU A 69 -10.37 0.96 15.14
C GLU A 69 -10.93 0.53 16.50
N ASP A 70 -10.62 -0.67 16.97
CA ASP A 70 -11.05 -1.15 18.29
C ASP A 70 -10.49 -0.29 19.43
N ARG A 71 -9.26 0.19 19.31
CA ARG A 71 -8.68 1.15 20.25
C ARG A 71 -9.40 2.50 20.18
N LYS A 72 -9.67 3.00 18.96
CA LYS A 72 -10.36 4.28 18.78
C LYS A 72 -11.80 4.27 19.26
N LYS A 73 -12.50 3.14 19.15
CA LYS A 73 -13.81 2.93 19.77
C LYS A 73 -13.76 3.04 21.30
N LYS A 74 -12.72 2.50 21.93
CA LYS A 74 -12.53 2.62 23.40
C LYS A 74 -12.19 4.04 23.81
N GLU A 75 -11.37 4.74 23.03
CA GLU A 75 -10.92 6.11 23.32
C GLU A 75 -12.01 7.16 23.08
N ASN A 76 -12.77 7.04 21.98
CA ASN A 76 -13.67 8.09 21.50
C ASN A 76 -15.16 7.69 21.61
N GLY A 77 -15.46 6.46 22.03
CA GLY A 77 -16.79 5.87 21.94
C GLY A 77 -17.03 5.23 20.57
N ASP A 78 -17.94 4.25 20.54
CA ASP A 78 -18.37 3.59 19.31
C ASP A 78 -19.72 4.19 18.85
N VAL A 79 -19.79 4.56 17.58
CA VAL A 79 -20.96 5.22 16.97
C VAL A 79 -22.14 4.25 16.81
N TYR A 80 -21.87 2.95 16.78
CA TYR A 80 -22.89 1.92 16.57
C TYR A 80 -23.65 1.49 17.84
N PHE A 81 -23.46 2.18 18.97
CA PHE A 81 -24.34 2.05 20.13
C PHE A 81 -25.25 3.28 20.27
N THR A 82 -26.32 3.31 19.49
CA THR A 82 -27.56 3.98 19.88
C THR A 82 -28.61 2.87 20.07
N HIS A 83 -29.35 2.94 21.18
CA HIS A 83 -30.24 1.94 21.80
C HIS A 83 -30.90 0.86 20.93
#